data_AF-W1XW22-F1
#
_entry.id   AF-W1XW22-F1
#
_cell.length_a   1.000
_cell.length_b   1.000
_cell.length_c   1.000
_cell.angle_alpha   90.00
_cell.angle_beta   90.00
_cell.angle_gamma   90.00
#
_symmetry.space_group_name_H-M   'P 1'
#
loop_
_entity.id
_entity.type
_entity.pdbx_description
1 polymer ?
#
loop_
_entity_poly.entity_id
_entity_poly.type
_entity_poly.pdbx_seq_one_letter_code
_entity_poly.pdbx_strand_id
1 'polypeptide(L)'
;HNEPSVQAISKKAVVKKLQKHYARPEGVPLMENGAEFRIEVTILKDIVTVMIDTTGFSLFKRGYRADKGGAPIKENMAAAILLLSNWYPDKPLVDPTCGSG
;
A
#
# COMPACT_ATOMS: atom_id res chain seq x y z
N HIS A 1 -12.74 -10.81 12.91
CA HIS A 1 -13.55 -10.58 11.71
C HIS A 1 -13.16 -11.56 10.63
N ASN A 2 -14.10 -12.00 9.79
CA ASN A 2 -13.80 -12.84 8.62
C ASN A 2 -13.35 -11.92 7.46
N GLU A 3 -12.05 -11.85 7.20
CA GLU A 3 -11.44 -10.97 6.19
C GLU A 3 -12.10 -11.11 4.79
N PRO A 4 -12.27 -12.33 4.24
CA PRO A 4 -13.00 -12.55 2.99
C PRO A 4 -14.40 -11.91 2.95
N SER A 5 -15.14 -11.97 4.07
CA SER A 5 -16.48 -11.38 4.14
C SER A 5 -16.44 -9.85 4.10
N VAL A 6 -15.47 -9.23 4.77
CA VAL A 6 -15.29 -7.76 4.76
C VAL A 6 -14.99 -7.28 3.34
N GLN A 7 -14.09 -7.97 2.63
CA GLN A 7 -13.76 -7.64 1.24
C GLN A 7 -14.98 -7.78 0.32
N ALA A 8 -15.71 -8.88 0.40
CA ALA A 8 -16.89 -9.13 -0.43
C ALA A 8 -18.01 -8.10 -0.22
N ILE A 9 -18.32 -7.79 1.05
CA ILE A 9 -19.35 -6.79 1.39
C ILE A 9 -18.93 -5.39 0.96
N SER A 10 -17.66 -5.03 1.16
CA SER A 10 -17.14 -3.71 0.76
C SER A 10 -17.21 -3.53 -0.75
N LYS A 11 -16.78 -4.53 -1.53
CA LYS A 11 -16.88 -4.52 -3.00
C LYS A 11 -18.34 -4.38 -3.45
N LYS A 12 -19.26 -5.16 -2.86
CA LYS A 12 -20.70 -5.08 -3.19
C LYS A 12 -21.29 -3.71 -2.89
N ALA A 13 -20.93 -3.09 -1.77
CA ALA A 13 -21.40 -1.77 -1.37
C ALA A 13 -20.91 -0.69 -2.35
N VAL A 14 -19.64 -0.74 -2.75
CA VAL A 14 -19.07 0.19 -3.76
C VAL A 14 -19.80 0.06 -5.08
N VAL A 15 -19.98 -1.17 -5.59
CA VAL A 15 -20.69 -1.42 -6.87
C VAL A 15 -22.12 -0.85 -6.80
N LYS A 16 -22.87 -1.14 -5.73
CA LYS A 16 -24.24 -0.62 -5.55
C LYS A 16 -24.28 0.91 -5.52
N LYS A 17 -23.34 1.54 -4.82
CA LYS A 17 -23.27 3.01 -4.73
C LYS A 17 -22.98 3.63 -6.11
N LEU A 18 -22.06 3.06 -6.87
CA LEU A 18 -21.72 3.53 -8.22
C LEU A 18 -22.86 3.30 -9.22
N GLN A 19 -23.53 2.14 -9.16
CA GLN A 19 -24.72 1.87 -9.98
C GLN A 19 -25.79 2.93 -9.76
N LYS A 20 -26.12 3.23 -8.50
CA LYS A 20 -27.07 4.29 -8.16
C LYS A 20 -26.61 5.67 -8.63
N HIS A 21 -25.35 6.02 -8.42
CA HIS A 21 -24.82 7.34 -8.77
C HIS A 21 -24.81 7.59 -10.28
N TYR A 22 -24.43 6.58 -11.07
CA TYR A 22 -24.37 6.68 -12.53
C TYR A 22 -25.65 6.19 -13.24
N ALA A 23 -26.77 6.08 -12.52
CA ALA A 23 -28.06 5.63 -13.05
C ALA A 23 -27.99 4.32 -13.86
N ARG A 24 -27.18 3.36 -13.40
CA ARG A 24 -27.08 2.03 -14.00
C ARG A 24 -28.07 1.07 -13.33
N PRO A 25 -28.71 0.18 -14.10
CA PRO A 25 -29.67 -0.79 -13.57
C PRO A 25 -28.99 -1.75 -12.58
N GLU A 26 -29.74 -2.14 -11.54
CA GLU A 26 -29.32 -3.19 -10.62
C GLU A 26 -29.22 -4.54 -11.36
N GLY A 27 -28.31 -5.41 -10.92
CA GLY A 27 -28.10 -6.73 -11.53
C GLY A 27 -27.25 -6.73 -12.81
N VAL A 28 -26.97 -5.57 -13.41
CA VAL A 28 -26.02 -5.45 -14.53
C VAL A 28 -24.62 -5.11 -13.98
N PRO A 29 -23.61 -5.97 -14.19
CA PRO A 29 -22.24 -5.70 -13.74
C PRO A 29 -21.68 -4.40 -14.36
N LEU A 30 -20.94 -3.64 -13.56
CA LEU A 30 -20.18 -2.49 -14.07
C LEU A 30 -18.94 -3.00 -14.82
N MET A 31 -18.57 -2.32 -15.90
CA MET A 31 -17.30 -2.57 -16.58
C MET A 31 -16.16 -1.96 -15.77
N GLU A 32 -15.14 -2.76 -15.44
CA GLU A 32 -13.95 -2.34 -14.67
C GLU A 32 -12.70 -2.35 -15.58
N ASN A 33 -12.77 -1.66 -16.71
CA ASN A 33 -11.71 -1.58 -17.72
C ASN A 33 -10.89 -0.28 -17.67
N GLY A 34 -11.19 0.60 -16.71
CA GLY A 34 -10.49 1.87 -16.52
C GLY A 34 -9.25 1.75 -15.64
N ALA A 35 -8.78 2.89 -15.14
CA ALA A 35 -7.68 2.95 -14.19
C ALA A 35 -8.03 2.21 -12.88
N GLU A 36 -7.04 1.58 -12.26
CA GLU A 36 -7.19 0.90 -10.98
C GLU A 36 -7.24 1.92 -9.83
N PHE A 37 -8.26 1.80 -8.98
CA PHE A 37 -8.35 2.49 -7.70
C PHE A 37 -8.45 1.42 -6.61
N ARG A 38 -7.32 1.11 -5.96
CA ARG A 38 -7.25 0.06 -4.95
C ARG A 38 -7.88 0.56 -3.65
N ILE A 39 -8.95 -0.13 -3.23
CA ILE A 39 -9.70 0.20 -2.01
C ILE A 39 -9.21 -0.71 -0.87
N GLU A 40 -8.86 -0.11 0.26
CA GLU A 40 -8.49 -0.82 1.48
C GLU A 40 -9.53 -0.57 2.58
N VAL A 41 -9.87 -1.63 3.31
CA VAL A 41 -10.82 -1.57 4.43
C VAL A 41 -10.18 -2.22 5.64
N THR A 42 -9.99 -1.43 6.69
CA THR A 42 -9.47 -1.90 7.97
C THR A 42 -10.51 -1.74 9.06
N ILE A 43 -10.53 -2.68 10.00
CA ILE A 43 -11.44 -2.66 11.14
C ILE A 43 -10.60 -2.79 12.40
N LEU A 44 -10.66 -1.79 13.27
CA LEU A 44 -9.98 -1.76 14.54
C LEU A 44 -10.97 -1.38 15.64
N LYS A 45 -11.23 -2.30 16.58
CA LYS A 45 -12.17 -2.08 17.71
C LYS A 45 -13.50 -1.51 17.23
N ASP A 46 -14.11 -2.19 16.24
CA ASP A 46 -15.39 -1.83 15.61
C ASP A 46 -15.41 -0.49 14.83
N ILE A 47 -14.26 0.19 14.69
CA ILE A 47 -14.10 1.37 13.85
C ILE A 47 -13.62 0.92 12.47
N VAL A 48 -14.42 1.23 11.45
CA VAL A 48 -14.10 0.93 10.04
C VAL A 48 -13.42 2.13 9.40
N THR A 49 -12.24 1.93 8.83
CA THR A 49 -11.54 2.92 8.01
C THR A 49 -11.50 2.43 6.56
N VAL A 50 -11.95 3.28 5.63
CA VAL A 50 -11.97 2.99 4.19
C VAL A 50 -11.03 3.96 3.48
N MET A 51 -10.09 3.46 2.70
CA MET A 51 -9.03 4.24 2.06
C MET A 51 -8.89 3.88 0.58
N ILE A 52 -8.30 4.79 -0.19
CA ILE A 52 -7.83 4.53 -1.56
C ILE A 52 -6.31 4.60 -1.53
N ASP A 53 -5.65 3.56 -2.04
CA ASP A 53 -4.20 3.56 -2.20
C ASP A 53 -3.82 4.41 -3.42
N THR A 54 -3.09 5.51 -3.15
CA THR A 54 -2.57 6.44 -4.17
C THR A 54 -1.17 6.07 -4.66
N THR A 55 -0.56 5.04 -4.07
CA THR A 55 0.85 4.70 -4.24
C THR A 55 1.04 3.46 -5.10
N GLY A 56 0.21 2.44 -4.90
CA GLY A 56 0.33 1.15 -5.57
C GLY A 56 1.42 0.29 -4.93
N PHE A 57 2.63 0.28 -5.51
CA PHE A 57 3.71 -0.49 -4.91
C PHE A 57 4.19 0.15 -3.61
N SER A 58 4.49 -0.66 -2.59
CA SER A 58 5.00 -0.16 -1.31
C SER A 58 6.21 0.78 -1.51
N LEU A 59 6.19 1.93 -0.85
CA LEU A 59 7.18 3.01 -1.04
C LEU A 59 8.64 2.58 -0.84
N PHE A 60 8.93 1.53 -0.06
CA PHE A 60 10.30 1.05 0.07
C PHE A 60 10.90 0.60 -1.27
N LYS A 61 10.07 0.18 -2.24
CA LYS A 61 10.51 -0.15 -3.60
C LYS A 61 10.81 1.11 -4.40
N ARG A 62 12.02 1.65 -4.23
CA ARG A 62 12.47 2.87 -4.92
C ARG A 62 12.91 2.68 -6.38
N GLY A 63 12.89 1.43 -6.87
CA GLY A 63 13.21 1.10 -8.27
C GLY A 63 14.67 0.79 -8.56
N TYR A 64 15.61 1.06 -7.63
CA TYR A 64 17.03 0.75 -7.83
C TYR A 64 17.41 -0.71 -7.53
N ARG A 65 16.62 -1.40 -6.70
CA ARG A 65 16.91 -2.78 -6.28
C ARG A 65 16.46 -3.75 -7.37
N ALA A 66 17.43 -4.22 -8.17
CA ALA A 66 17.21 -5.26 -9.17
C ALA A 66 17.12 -6.66 -8.53
N ASP A 67 17.98 -6.96 -7.56
CA ASP A 67 18.05 -8.27 -6.90
C ASP A 67 17.62 -8.24 -5.44
N LYS A 68 16.91 -9.30 -5.04
CA LYS A 68 16.64 -9.62 -3.65
C LYS A 68 17.74 -10.56 -3.16
N GLY A 69 18.80 -10.02 -2.58
CA GLY A 69 19.77 -10.82 -1.83
C GLY A 69 19.11 -11.57 -0.65
N GLY A 70 19.92 -12.25 0.16
CA GLY A 70 19.44 -12.97 1.35
C GLY A 70 18.93 -12.03 2.45
N ALA A 71 17.66 -11.62 2.36
CA ALA A 71 16.94 -10.78 3.32
C ALA A 71 17.52 -9.36 3.55
N PRO A 72 17.44 -8.46 2.56
CA PRO A 72 17.84 -7.08 2.75
C PRO A 72 16.89 -6.29 3.67
N ILE A 73 17.44 -5.30 4.38
CA ILE A 73 16.65 -4.29 5.12
C ILE A 73 15.78 -3.49 4.15
N LYS A 74 14.55 -3.13 4.58
CA LYS A 74 13.69 -2.25 3.79
C LYS A 74 14.30 -0.85 3.71
N GLU A 75 14.23 -0.24 2.53
CA GLU A 75 14.82 1.05 2.20
C GLU A 75 14.28 2.18 3.10
N ASN A 76 13.00 2.12 3.46
CA ASN A 76 12.41 3.07 4.40
C ASN A 76 12.90 2.89 5.84
N MET A 77 13.28 1.67 6.24
CA MET A 77 13.91 1.42 7.54
C MET A 77 15.36 1.93 7.54
N ALA A 78 16.13 1.67 6.48
CA ALA A 78 17.48 2.22 6.34
C ALA A 78 17.47 3.75 6.41
N ALA A 79 16.54 4.40 5.70
CA ALA A 79 16.33 5.85 5.79
C ALA A 79 15.98 6.31 7.22
N ALA A 80 15.11 5.58 7.93
CA ALA A 80 14.75 5.90 9.31
C ALA A 80 15.96 5.78 10.28
N ILE A 81 16.82 4.77 10.10
CA ILE A 81 18.05 4.61 10.89
C ILE A 81 18.99 5.80 10.67
N LEU A 82 19.17 6.24 9.42
CA LEU A 82 19.97 7.43 9.13
C LEU A 82 19.39 8.69 9.76
N LEU A 83 18.06 8.87 9.70
CA LEU A 83 17.36 10.01 10.33
C LEU A 83 17.46 10.01 11.85
N LEU A 84 17.60 8.84 12.49
CA LEU A 84 17.80 8.71 13.93
C LEU A 84 19.27 8.86 14.35
N SER A 85 20.21 8.68 13.42
CA SER A 85 21.63 8.88 13.67
C SER A 85 21.98 10.37 13.80
N ASN A 86 23.20 10.67 14.26
CA ASN A 86 23.76 12.02 14.26
C ASN A 86 24.61 12.32 13.01
N TRP A 87 24.36 11.57 11.93
CA TRP A 87 25.05 11.72 10.66
C TRP A 87 24.57 12.95 9.90
N TYR A 88 25.50 13.60 9.20
CA TYR A 88 25.25 14.73 8.30
C TYR A 88 26.08 14.52 7.03
N PRO A 89 25.68 15.07 5.86
CA PRO A 89 26.38 14.84 4.60
C PRO A 89 27.87 15.23 4.57
N ASP A 90 28.32 16.07 5.51
CA ASP A 90 29.71 16.50 5.69
C ASP A 90 30.54 15.55 6.57
N LYS A 91 29.93 14.51 7.15
CA LYS A 91 30.58 13.49 7.97
C LYS A 91 30.77 12.18 7.19
N PRO A 92 31.88 11.46 7.39
CA PRO A 92 32.02 10.10 6.88
C PRO A 92 30.89 9.18 7.37
N LEU A 93 30.37 8.33 6.49
CA LEU A 93 29.40 7.27 6.82
C LEU A 93 30.03 5.91 6.56
N VAL A 94 29.96 5.01 7.53
CA VAL A 94 30.48 3.64 7.41
C VAL A 94 29.42 2.67 7.90
N ASP A 95 29.03 1.74 7.03
CA ASP A 95 28.30 0.52 7.40
C ASP A 95 29.26 -0.68 7.28
N PRO A 96 29.74 -1.26 8.39
CA PRO A 96 30.70 -2.37 8.37
C PRO A 96 30.10 -3.68 7.84
N THR A 97 28.79 -3.73 7.64
CA THR A 97 28.02 -4.92 7.24
C THR A 97 27.02 -4.61 6.12
N CYS A 98 27.43 -3.76 5.17
CA CYS A 98 26.55 -3.13 4.18
C CYS A 98 25.73 -4.08 3.27
N GLY A 99 26.10 -5.35 3.14
CA GLY A 99 25.30 -6.34 2.42
C GLY A 99 24.93 -5.90 0.99
N SER A 100 23.64 -5.63 0.74
CA SER A 100 23.14 -5.18 -0.56
C SER A 100 23.41 -3.71 -0.89
N GLY A 101 24.11 -2.99 0.00
CA GLY A 101 24.09 -1.52 0.04
C GLY A 101 22.73 -0.98 0.48
#